data_AF-A0A7W9GEA1-F1
#
_entry.id   AF-A0A7W9GEA1-F1
#
_cell.length_a   1.000
_cell.length_b   1.000
_cell.length_c   1.000
_cell.angle_alpha   90.00
_cell.angle_beta   90.00
_cell.angle_gamma   90.00
#
_symmetry.space_group_name_H-M   'P 1'
#
loop_
_entity.id
_entity.type
_entity.pdbx_description
1 polymer ?
#
loop_
_entity_poly.entity_id
_entity_poly.type
_entity_poly.pdbx_seq_one_letter_code
_entity_poly.pdbx_strand_id
1 'polypeptide(L)'
;MAGSRADLLAGCAELRQAGERWGLSMALTSLAETHAVFGDFDQALEAMEEAVRLLLELNPDSDVAHQRGWQATILVRKGDVERARAVLRGLIDAPEGRQTPARNVAFAHAELGHLARHEKDLPAAGRHYAAACHVMGDTTAIAPQFRTLLLVGRAHLAVAAHDHETAARHAEAAAELVVAASDMPVLARVAVAVAELCAARGDLLAGATTLGAAEQLRGAPDAANPDVARVAARLRDDLGEEAFAAAFARGRALDRARAVELARGGPR
;
A
#
# COMPACT_ATOMS: atom_id res chain seq x y z
N MET A 1 0.31 16.59 6.88
CA MET A 1 0.66 16.31 5.47
C MET A 1 0.66 17.56 4.58
N ALA A 2 -0.26 18.52 4.71
CA ALA A 2 -0.24 19.74 3.89
C ALA A 2 1.05 20.60 4.04
N GLY A 3 1.57 20.77 5.27
CA GLY A 3 2.86 21.47 5.50
C GLY A 3 4.03 20.79 4.79
N SER A 4 4.13 19.47 4.91
CA SER A 4 5.14 18.66 4.23
C SER A 4 5.12 18.80 2.70
N ARG A 5 3.95 19.07 2.08
CA ARG A 5 3.86 19.29 0.63
C ARG A 5 4.47 20.62 0.21
N ALA A 6 4.21 21.69 0.96
CA ALA A 6 4.79 23.01 0.67
C ALA A 6 6.30 22.99 0.83
N ASP A 7 6.80 22.33 1.88
CA ASP A 7 8.24 22.16 2.13
C ASP A 7 8.92 21.35 1.02
N LEU A 8 8.30 20.26 0.54
CA LEU A 8 8.83 19.47 -0.59
C LEU A 8 8.88 20.27 -1.90
N LEU A 9 7.87 21.08 -2.18
CA LEU A 9 7.86 21.94 -3.37
C LEU A 9 8.95 23.01 -3.30
N ALA A 10 9.11 23.67 -2.15
CA ALA A 10 10.16 24.65 -1.92
C ALA A 10 11.56 24.01 -2.05
N GLY A 11 11.77 22.86 -1.40
CA GLY A 11 13.02 22.12 -1.49
C GLY A 11 13.37 21.70 -2.92
N CYS A 12 12.40 21.22 -3.71
CA CYS A 12 12.61 20.92 -5.12
C CYS A 12 13.02 22.17 -5.93
N ALA A 13 12.44 23.33 -5.64
CA ALA A 13 12.80 24.58 -6.31
C ALA A 13 14.22 25.03 -5.98
N GLU A 14 14.61 24.97 -4.71
CA GLU A 14 15.97 25.31 -4.25
C GLU A 14 17.03 24.36 -4.83
N LEU A 15 16.77 23.04 -4.82
CA LEU A 15 17.66 22.04 -5.41
C LEU A 15 17.81 22.24 -6.92
N ARG A 16 16.73 22.59 -7.61
CA ARG A 16 16.76 22.93 -9.04
C ARG A 16 17.59 24.18 -9.30
N GLN A 17 17.48 25.22 -8.48
CA GLN A 17 18.30 26.44 -8.58
C GLN A 17 19.78 26.16 -8.29
N ALA A 18 20.07 25.27 -7.35
CA ALA A 18 21.43 24.86 -7.02
C ALA A 18 22.05 23.91 -8.06
N GLY A 19 21.26 23.38 -9.00
CA GLY A 19 21.70 22.37 -9.96
C GLY A 19 22.02 21.01 -9.32
N GLU A 20 21.53 20.76 -8.11
CA GLU A 20 21.77 19.54 -7.36
C GLU A 20 20.76 18.47 -7.81
N ARG A 21 21.23 17.56 -8.68
CA ARG A 21 20.35 16.61 -9.39
C ARG A 21 19.97 15.39 -8.54
N TRP A 22 20.86 14.93 -7.66
CA TRP A 22 20.63 13.68 -6.94
C TRP A 22 19.58 13.89 -5.84
N GLY A 23 19.77 14.89 -4.99
CA GLY A 23 18.81 15.33 -4.00
C GLY A 23 17.50 15.81 -4.62
N LEU A 24 17.52 16.49 -5.79
CA LEU A 24 16.28 16.80 -6.52
C LEU A 24 15.51 15.53 -6.88
N SER A 25 16.19 14.48 -7.37
CA SER A 25 15.53 13.21 -7.69
C SER A 25 14.90 12.54 -6.46
N MET A 26 15.55 12.65 -5.29
CA MET A 26 15.01 12.12 -4.04
C MET A 26 13.81 12.94 -3.56
N ALA A 27 13.90 14.27 -3.58
CA ALA A 27 12.80 15.16 -3.22
C ALA A 27 11.58 14.99 -4.15
N LEU A 28 11.80 14.81 -5.45
CA LEU A 28 10.75 14.51 -6.42
C LEU A 28 10.09 13.16 -6.19
N THR A 29 10.83 12.14 -5.75
CA THR A 29 10.26 10.83 -5.37
C THR A 29 9.29 10.99 -4.20
N SER A 30 9.68 11.71 -3.14
CA SER A 30 8.80 11.99 -1.99
C SER A 30 7.63 12.90 -2.35
N LEU A 31 7.83 13.87 -3.24
CA LEU A 31 6.77 14.74 -3.75
C LEU A 31 5.73 13.95 -4.56
N ALA A 32 6.17 12.99 -5.38
CA ALA A 32 5.28 12.12 -6.14
C ALA A 32 4.39 11.27 -5.23
N GLU A 33 4.96 10.66 -4.19
CA GLU A 33 4.18 9.92 -3.18
C GLU A 33 3.14 10.83 -2.51
N THR A 34 3.53 12.07 -2.18
CA THR A 34 2.63 13.06 -1.57
C THR A 34 1.48 13.44 -2.50
N HIS A 35 1.76 13.72 -3.78
CA HIS A 35 0.72 13.98 -4.78
C HIS A 35 -0.26 12.80 -4.90
N ALA A 36 0.25 11.58 -4.93
CA ALA A 36 -0.57 10.37 -5.02
C ALA A 36 -1.50 10.17 -3.82
N VAL A 37 -1.08 10.59 -2.62
CA VAL A 37 -1.93 10.60 -1.41
C VAL A 37 -3.09 11.58 -1.57
N PHE A 38 -2.87 12.73 -2.20
CA PHE A 38 -3.91 13.74 -2.42
C PHE A 38 -4.77 13.48 -3.68
N GLY A 39 -4.51 12.41 -4.42
CA GLY A 39 -5.23 12.09 -5.66
C GLY A 39 -4.74 12.85 -6.90
N ASP A 40 -3.64 13.59 -6.77
CA ASP A 40 -3.04 14.38 -7.86
C ASP A 40 -2.17 13.47 -8.75
N PHE A 41 -2.76 12.44 -9.35
CA PHE A 41 -2.01 11.34 -9.96
C PHE A 41 -1.16 11.76 -11.16
N ASP A 42 -1.59 12.73 -11.97
CA ASP A 42 -0.80 13.23 -13.10
C ASP A 42 0.47 13.92 -12.62
N GLN A 43 0.35 14.79 -11.61
CA GLN A 43 1.49 15.47 -10.97
C GLN A 43 2.44 14.45 -10.32
N ALA A 44 1.89 13.39 -9.72
CA ALA A 44 2.68 12.32 -9.14
C ALA A 44 3.51 11.57 -10.20
N LEU A 45 2.90 11.25 -11.35
CA LEU A 45 3.57 10.57 -12.46
C LEU A 45 4.65 11.45 -13.08
N GLU A 46 4.37 12.74 -13.31
CA GLU A 46 5.33 13.71 -13.84
C GLU A 46 6.57 13.83 -12.92
N ALA A 47 6.36 13.99 -11.61
CA ALA A 47 7.45 14.06 -10.65
C ALA A 47 8.29 12.78 -10.61
N MET A 48 7.65 11.60 -10.68
CA MET A 48 8.34 10.31 -10.71
C MET A 48 9.14 10.13 -12.01
N GLU A 49 8.59 10.52 -13.16
CA GLU A 49 9.27 10.46 -14.46
C GLU A 49 10.47 11.42 -14.52
N GLU A 50 10.37 12.60 -13.92
CA GLU A 50 11.51 13.51 -13.77
C GLU A 50 12.59 12.93 -12.85
N ALA A 51 12.21 12.37 -11.69
CA ALA A 51 13.17 11.73 -10.78
C ALA A 51 13.96 10.62 -11.48
N VAL A 52 13.28 9.75 -12.23
CA VAL A 52 13.92 8.69 -13.02
C VAL A 52 14.89 9.26 -14.06
N ARG A 53 14.49 10.33 -14.76
CA ARG A 53 15.34 10.97 -15.77
C ARG A 53 16.63 11.51 -15.16
N LEU A 54 16.52 12.24 -14.03
CA LEU A 54 17.68 12.80 -13.34
C LEU A 54 18.65 11.71 -12.84
N LEU A 55 18.13 10.59 -12.33
CA LEU A 55 18.95 9.46 -11.90
C LEU A 55 19.71 8.81 -13.06
N LEU A 56 19.06 8.68 -14.22
CA LEU A 56 19.68 8.11 -15.42
C LEU A 56 20.67 9.08 -16.10
N GLU A 57 20.44 10.39 -16.01
CA GLU A 57 21.40 11.41 -16.43
C GLU A 57 22.67 11.41 -15.57
N LEU A 58 22.53 11.18 -14.26
CA LEU A 58 23.66 11.06 -13.34
C LEU A 58 24.46 9.78 -13.56
N ASN A 59 23.78 8.67 -13.78
CA ASN A 59 24.38 7.39 -14.12
C ASN A 59 23.38 6.56 -14.94
N PRO A 60 23.68 6.23 -16.21
CA PRO A 60 22.80 5.41 -17.06
C PRO A 60 22.51 4.00 -16.49
N ASP A 61 23.36 3.51 -15.59
CA ASP A 61 23.23 2.23 -14.88
C ASP A 61 22.60 2.37 -13.49
N SER A 62 22.08 3.55 -13.14
CA SER A 62 21.31 3.76 -11.92
C SER A 62 20.14 2.76 -11.82
N ASP A 63 20.01 2.17 -10.63
CA ASP A 63 18.83 1.40 -10.26
C ASP A 63 17.65 2.35 -10.02
N VAL A 64 16.66 2.31 -10.92
CA VAL A 64 15.41 3.07 -10.84
C VAL A 64 14.21 2.18 -10.53
N ALA A 65 14.43 0.93 -10.10
CA ALA A 65 13.36 -0.04 -9.84
C ALA A 65 12.42 0.42 -8.74
N HIS A 66 12.91 1.22 -7.78
CA HIS A 66 12.09 1.79 -6.71
C HIS A 66 11.07 2.79 -7.25
N GLN A 67 11.53 3.76 -8.04
CA GLN A 67 10.68 4.78 -8.67
C GLN A 67 9.69 4.14 -9.64
N ARG A 68 10.12 3.12 -10.40
CA ARG A 68 9.23 2.36 -11.30
C ARG A 68 8.16 1.57 -10.55
N GLY A 69 8.51 0.95 -9.42
CA GLY A 69 7.53 0.28 -8.56
C GLY A 69 6.45 1.24 -8.07
N TRP A 70 6.85 2.40 -7.54
CA TRP A 70 5.90 3.42 -7.11
C TRP A 70 5.07 4.01 -8.26
N GLN A 71 5.68 4.20 -9.43
CA GLN A 71 4.95 4.61 -10.64
C GLN A 71 3.80 3.65 -10.95
N ALA A 72 4.03 2.33 -10.83
CA ALA A 72 2.97 1.35 -11.01
C ALA A 72 1.85 1.51 -9.98
N THR A 73 2.15 1.69 -8.69
CA THR A 73 1.13 1.92 -7.65
C THR A 73 0.31 3.19 -7.92
N ILE A 74 0.93 4.27 -8.43
CA ILE A 74 0.23 5.49 -8.84
C ILE A 74 -0.71 5.21 -10.02
N LEU A 75 -0.24 4.47 -11.03
CA LEU A 75 -1.04 4.08 -12.19
C LEU A 75 -2.27 3.25 -11.78
N VAL A 76 -2.12 2.31 -10.85
CA VAL A 76 -3.25 1.56 -10.28
C VAL A 76 -4.27 2.48 -9.64
N ARG A 77 -3.83 3.43 -8.80
CA ARG A 77 -4.73 4.40 -8.14
C ARG A 77 -5.43 5.33 -9.13
N LYS A 78 -4.76 5.67 -10.24
CA LYS A 78 -5.34 6.41 -11.37
C LYS A 78 -6.33 5.59 -12.20
N GLY A 79 -6.30 4.27 -12.10
CA GLY A 79 -7.11 3.34 -12.89
C GLY A 79 -6.45 2.84 -14.17
N ASP A 80 -5.19 3.20 -14.44
CA ASP A 80 -4.41 2.73 -15.60
C ASP A 80 -3.71 1.40 -15.30
N VAL A 81 -4.52 0.36 -15.08
CA VAL A 81 -4.08 -0.95 -14.61
C VAL A 81 -3.16 -1.66 -15.61
N GLU A 82 -3.42 -1.53 -16.92
CA GLU A 82 -2.61 -2.19 -17.94
C GLU A 82 -1.20 -1.61 -18.02
N ARG A 83 -1.07 -0.28 -17.95
CA ARG A 83 0.26 0.36 -17.89
C ARG A 83 0.97 -0.02 -16.59
N ALA A 84 0.26 -0.06 -15.46
CA ALA A 84 0.84 -0.52 -14.19
C ALA A 84 1.39 -1.96 -14.31
N ARG A 85 0.60 -2.87 -14.88
CA ARG A 85 0.97 -4.28 -15.10
C ARG A 85 2.22 -4.40 -15.97
N ALA A 86 2.32 -3.62 -17.04
CA ALA A 86 3.50 -3.61 -17.90
C ALA A 86 4.76 -3.18 -17.15
N VAL A 87 4.67 -2.13 -16.32
CA VAL A 87 5.79 -1.67 -15.48
C VAL A 87 6.21 -2.74 -14.49
N LEU A 88 5.26 -3.36 -13.79
CA LEU A 88 5.54 -4.40 -12.79
C LEU A 88 6.17 -5.65 -13.41
N ARG A 89 5.70 -6.09 -14.58
CA ARG A 89 6.32 -7.19 -15.33
C ARG A 89 7.74 -6.85 -15.76
N GLY A 90 7.98 -5.63 -16.24
CA GLY A 90 9.33 -5.17 -16.58
C GLY A 90 10.32 -5.17 -15.42
N LEU A 91 9.84 -5.02 -14.17
CA LEU A 91 10.69 -5.17 -12.98
C LEU A 91 11.07 -6.63 -12.68
N ILE A 92 10.19 -7.57 -13.01
CA ILE A 92 10.41 -9.01 -12.81
C ILE A 92 11.29 -9.57 -13.93
N ASP A 93 10.95 -9.23 -15.18
CA ASP A 93 11.55 -9.76 -16.40
C ASP A 93 12.74 -8.90 -16.87
N ALA A 94 13.53 -8.37 -15.93
CA ALA A 94 14.62 -7.46 -16.25
C ALA A 94 15.61 -8.11 -17.26
N PRO A 95 16.06 -7.36 -18.30
CA PRO A 95 16.92 -7.92 -19.34
C PRO A 95 18.21 -8.52 -18.78
N GLU A 96 18.74 -9.53 -19.47
CA GLU A 96 20.02 -10.16 -19.14
C GLU A 96 21.12 -9.09 -18.92
N GLY A 97 21.80 -9.15 -17.78
CA GLY A 97 22.86 -8.20 -17.40
C GLY A 97 22.40 -7.00 -16.55
N ARG A 98 21.10 -6.75 -16.38
CA ARG A 98 20.57 -5.80 -15.39
C ARG A 98 19.69 -6.54 -14.38
N GLN A 99 20.18 -6.68 -13.15
CA GLN A 99 19.40 -7.33 -12.09
C GLN A 99 18.60 -6.30 -11.30
N THR A 100 17.27 -6.40 -11.35
CA THR A 100 16.40 -5.70 -10.41
C THR A 100 16.68 -6.22 -9.00
N PRO A 101 16.88 -5.35 -7.99
CA PRO A 101 17.08 -5.81 -6.62
C PRO A 101 15.91 -6.68 -6.14
N ALA A 102 16.22 -7.72 -5.37
CA ALA A 102 15.22 -8.69 -4.89
C ALA A 102 14.01 -8.04 -4.21
N ARG A 103 14.22 -6.98 -3.40
CA ARG A 103 13.14 -6.22 -2.76
C ARG A 103 12.13 -5.63 -3.76
N ASN A 104 12.61 -5.17 -4.92
CA ASN A 104 11.79 -4.55 -5.96
C ASN A 104 11.07 -5.62 -6.80
N VAL A 105 11.70 -6.77 -7.03
CA VAL A 105 11.04 -7.94 -7.65
C VAL A 105 9.92 -8.46 -6.73
N ALA A 106 10.18 -8.60 -5.43
CA ALA A 106 9.17 -9.01 -4.46
C ALA A 106 8.01 -8.01 -4.38
N PHE A 107 8.30 -6.70 -4.37
CA PHE A 107 7.30 -5.65 -4.45
C PHE A 107 6.45 -5.77 -5.73
N ALA A 108 7.09 -5.99 -6.88
CA ALA A 108 6.40 -6.13 -8.15
C ALA A 108 5.44 -7.34 -8.17
N HIS A 109 5.88 -8.48 -7.63
CA HIS A 109 5.02 -9.64 -7.44
C HIS A 109 3.85 -9.33 -6.49
N ALA A 110 4.08 -8.64 -5.37
CA ALA A 110 3.00 -8.29 -4.43
C ALA A 110 1.92 -7.42 -5.09
N GLU A 111 2.31 -6.39 -5.83
CA GLU A 111 1.37 -5.51 -6.55
C GLU A 111 0.60 -6.24 -7.66
N LEU A 112 1.27 -7.12 -8.43
CA LEU A 112 0.56 -7.99 -9.39
C LEU A 112 -0.41 -8.95 -8.71
N GLY A 113 -0.09 -9.40 -7.49
CA GLY A 113 -0.98 -10.20 -6.65
C GLY A 113 -2.22 -9.40 -6.21
N HIS A 114 -2.05 -8.12 -5.86
CA HIS A 114 -3.17 -7.22 -5.56
C HIS A 114 -4.08 -7.06 -6.77
N LEU A 115 -3.51 -6.78 -7.95
CA LEU A 115 -4.25 -6.63 -9.20
C LEU A 115 -5.06 -7.89 -9.56
N ALA A 116 -4.41 -9.06 -9.55
CA ALA A 116 -5.08 -10.34 -9.83
C ALA A 116 -6.22 -10.61 -8.84
N ARG A 117 -6.05 -10.24 -7.56
CA ARG A 117 -7.10 -10.36 -6.55
C ARG A 117 -8.29 -9.44 -6.84
N HIS A 118 -8.03 -8.19 -7.25
CA HIS A 118 -9.09 -7.25 -7.63
C HIS A 118 -9.86 -7.71 -8.88
N GLU A 119 -9.17 -8.40 -9.79
CA GLU A 119 -9.76 -9.06 -10.98
C GLU A 119 -10.43 -10.41 -10.67
N LYS A 120 -10.40 -10.84 -9.39
CA LYS A 120 -10.94 -12.12 -8.90
C LYS A 120 -10.22 -13.37 -9.44
N ASP A 121 -9.02 -13.23 -10.03
CA ASP A 121 -8.13 -14.35 -10.33
C ASP A 121 -7.32 -14.73 -9.07
N LEU A 122 -7.99 -15.42 -8.14
CA LEU A 122 -7.39 -15.86 -6.88
C LEU A 122 -6.19 -16.80 -7.09
N PRO A 123 -6.22 -17.76 -8.05
CA PRO A 123 -5.05 -18.57 -8.36
C PRO A 123 -3.83 -17.75 -8.80
N ALA A 124 -3.99 -16.76 -9.69
CA ALA A 124 -2.89 -15.89 -10.08
C ALA A 124 -2.40 -15.03 -8.91
N ALA A 125 -3.30 -14.48 -8.11
CA ALA A 125 -2.94 -13.73 -6.90
C ALA A 125 -2.08 -14.58 -5.96
N GLY A 126 -2.49 -15.83 -5.71
CA GLY A 126 -1.74 -16.79 -4.90
C GLY A 126 -0.34 -17.07 -5.43
N ARG A 127 -0.18 -17.28 -6.75
CA ARG A 127 1.14 -17.48 -7.38
C ARG A 127 2.04 -16.26 -7.19
N HIS A 128 1.50 -15.06 -7.38
CA HIS A 128 2.24 -13.82 -7.21
C HIS A 128 2.69 -13.60 -5.76
N TYR A 129 1.81 -13.78 -4.76
CA TYR A 129 2.23 -13.66 -3.36
C TYR A 129 3.23 -14.76 -2.94
N ALA A 130 3.12 -15.96 -3.49
CA ALA A 130 4.10 -17.03 -3.25
C ALA A 130 5.47 -16.68 -3.83
N ALA A 131 5.51 -16.13 -5.04
CA ALA A 131 6.75 -15.64 -5.66
C ALA A 131 7.36 -14.48 -4.86
N ALA A 132 6.55 -13.52 -4.40
CA ALA A 132 7.03 -12.45 -3.51
C ALA A 132 7.65 -13.02 -2.22
N CYS A 133 6.98 -13.97 -1.56
CA CYS A 133 7.54 -14.66 -0.37
C CYS A 133 8.88 -15.33 -0.69
N HIS A 134 8.96 -16.03 -1.82
CA HIS A 134 10.17 -16.76 -2.21
C HIS A 134 11.35 -15.83 -2.46
N VAL A 135 11.13 -14.72 -3.18
CA VAL A 135 12.15 -13.71 -3.44
C VAL A 135 12.61 -13.02 -2.16
N MET A 136 11.69 -12.79 -1.21
CA MET A 136 12.06 -12.22 0.09
C MET A 136 12.90 -13.18 0.93
N GLY A 137 12.59 -14.49 0.88
CA GLY A 137 13.20 -15.50 1.73
C GLY A 137 13.05 -15.18 3.23
N ASP A 138 13.92 -15.76 4.05
CA ASP A 138 14.02 -15.46 5.49
C ASP A 138 14.97 -14.29 5.78
N THR A 139 15.31 -13.50 4.76
CA THR A 139 16.34 -12.46 4.88
C THR A 139 15.88 -11.30 5.74
N THR A 140 16.59 -11.04 6.83
CA THR A 140 16.35 -9.89 7.73
C THR A 140 16.68 -8.54 7.08
N ALA A 141 17.37 -8.53 5.93
CA ALA A 141 17.70 -7.33 5.17
C ALA A 141 16.48 -6.68 4.49
N ILE A 142 15.35 -7.40 4.39
CA ILE A 142 14.11 -6.81 3.87
C ILE A 142 13.32 -6.22 5.02
N ALA A 143 13.04 -4.93 4.89
CA ALA A 143 12.47 -4.15 5.96
C ALA A 143 11.07 -4.70 6.37
N PRO A 144 10.77 -4.80 7.68
CA PRO A 144 9.57 -5.46 8.20
C PRO A 144 8.25 -5.01 7.54
N GLN A 145 8.16 -3.74 7.15
CA GLN A 145 7.00 -3.17 6.47
C GLN A 145 6.63 -3.91 5.17
N PHE A 146 7.61 -4.36 4.37
CA PHE A 146 7.33 -5.10 3.14
C PHE A 146 6.72 -6.46 3.42
N ARG A 147 7.20 -7.13 4.49
CA ARG A 147 6.65 -8.42 4.92
C ARG A 147 5.22 -8.25 5.44
N THR A 148 4.95 -7.17 6.16
CA THR A 148 3.61 -6.83 6.62
C THR A 148 2.65 -6.58 5.47
N LEU A 149 3.03 -5.79 4.46
CA LEU A 149 2.18 -5.53 3.29
C LEU A 149 1.87 -6.81 2.51
N LEU A 150 2.83 -7.72 2.39
CA LEU A 150 2.60 -9.02 1.77
C LEU A 150 1.61 -9.89 2.58
N LEU A 151 1.75 -9.91 3.91
CA LEU A 151 0.80 -10.61 4.79
C LEU A 151 -0.61 -10.01 4.70
N VAL A 152 -0.74 -8.69 4.59
CA VAL A 152 -2.02 -8.01 4.35
C VAL A 152 -2.64 -8.47 3.03
N GLY A 153 -1.87 -8.49 1.94
CA GLY A 153 -2.35 -8.99 0.64
C GLY A 153 -2.83 -10.45 0.70
N ARG A 154 -2.11 -11.30 1.44
CA ARG A 154 -2.50 -12.70 1.69
C ARG A 154 -3.72 -12.85 2.59
N ALA A 155 -3.90 -11.97 3.57
CA ALA A 155 -5.11 -11.94 4.40
C ALA A 155 -6.34 -11.62 3.54
N HIS A 156 -6.25 -10.59 2.70
CA HIS A 156 -7.31 -10.26 1.74
C HIS A 156 -7.60 -11.40 0.76
N LEU A 157 -6.57 -12.10 0.26
CA LEU A 157 -6.74 -13.27 -0.59
C LEU A 157 -7.49 -14.40 0.14
N ALA A 158 -7.13 -14.68 1.39
CA ALA A 158 -7.77 -15.70 2.19
C ALA A 158 -9.24 -15.35 2.47
N VAL A 159 -9.57 -14.08 2.74
CA VAL A 159 -10.96 -13.62 2.83
C VAL A 159 -11.71 -13.86 1.51
N ALA A 160 -11.13 -13.50 0.38
CA ALA A 160 -11.74 -13.72 -0.94
C ALA A 160 -11.93 -15.21 -1.28
N ALA A 161 -11.09 -16.09 -0.72
CA ALA A 161 -11.20 -17.53 -0.82
C ALA A 161 -12.11 -18.17 0.25
N HIS A 162 -12.78 -17.37 1.09
CA HIS A 162 -13.59 -17.81 2.23
C HIS A 162 -12.83 -18.60 3.30
N ASP A 163 -11.49 -18.51 3.33
CA ASP A 163 -10.63 -19.06 4.37
C ASP A 163 -10.40 -18.02 5.47
N HIS A 164 -11.39 -17.87 6.34
CA HIS A 164 -11.39 -16.87 7.41
C HIS A 164 -10.35 -17.17 8.51
N GLU A 165 -9.89 -18.42 8.64
CA GLU A 165 -8.88 -18.80 9.63
C GLU A 165 -7.50 -18.36 9.16
N THR A 166 -7.14 -18.67 7.91
CA THR A 166 -5.87 -18.21 7.31
C THR A 166 -5.84 -16.69 7.21
N ALA A 167 -6.96 -16.04 6.90
CA ALA A 167 -7.06 -14.58 6.91
C ALA A 167 -6.71 -13.99 8.28
N ALA A 168 -7.27 -14.54 9.35
CA ALA A 168 -6.99 -14.09 10.72
C ALA A 168 -5.51 -14.26 11.09
N ARG A 169 -4.94 -15.44 10.82
CA ARG A 169 -3.52 -15.71 11.09
C ARG A 169 -2.59 -14.74 10.36
N HIS A 170 -2.88 -14.44 9.10
CA HIS A 170 -2.09 -13.48 8.33
C HIS A 170 -2.22 -12.05 8.86
N ALA A 171 -3.43 -11.61 9.23
CA ALA A 171 -3.65 -10.29 9.83
C ALA A 171 -2.98 -10.14 11.20
N GLU A 172 -3.05 -11.17 12.06
CA GLU A 172 -2.39 -11.21 13.37
C GLU A 172 -0.87 -11.12 13.23
N ALA A 173 -0.26 -11.97 12.39
CA ALA A 173 1.17 -11.92 12.12
C ALA A 173 1.61 -10.57 11.51
N ALA A 174 0.77 -9.96 10.66
CA ALA A 174 1.03 -8.64 10.09
C ALA A 174 1.04 -7.56 11.19
N ALA A 175 0.08 -7.59 12.12
CA ALA A 175 -0.03 -6.64 13.22
C ALA A 175 1.15 -6.74 14.20
N GLU A 176 1.60 -7.95 14.52
CA GLU A 176 2.74 -8.19 15.42
C GLU A 176 4.03 -7.54 14.90
N LEU A 177 4.29 -7.64 13.59
CA LEU A 177 5.49 -7.07 12.96
C LEU A 177 5.58 -5.54 13.08
N VAL A 178 4.45 -4.83 12.98
CA VAL A 178 4.47 -3.35 12.90
C VAL A 178 4.19 -2.64 14.20
N VAL A 179 3.58 -3.30 15.19
CA VAL A 179 3.47 -2.68 16.52
C VAL A 179 4.83 -2.52 17.18
N ALA A 180 5.75 -3.45 16.96
CA ALA A 180 7.14 -3.30 17.41
C ALA A 180 7.83 -2.10 16.73
N ALA A 181 7.47 -1.78 15.49
CA ALA A 181 8.06 -0.71 14.69
C ALA A 181 7.36 0.66 14.85
N SER A 182 6.20 0.71 15.52
CA SER A 182 5.36 1.92 15.64
C SER A 182 4.95 2.56 14.29
N ASP A 183 4.84 1.75 13.24
CA ASP A 183 4.45 2.21 11.89
C ASP A 183 2.93 2.25 11.73
N MET A 184 2.33 3.39 12.10
CA MET A 184 0.87 3.58 12.10
C MET A 184 0.24 3.54 10.70
N PRO A 185 0.83 4.12 9.63
CA PRO A 185 0.34 3.96 8.26
C PRO A 185 0.29 2.50 7.79
N VAL A 186 1.30 1.69 8.11
CA VAL A 186 1.27 0.26 7.74
C VAL A 186 0.28 -0.50 8.63
N LEU A 187 0.17 -0.19 9.92
CA LEU A 187 -0.85 -0.79 10.79
C LEU A 187 -2.28 -0.47 10.31
N ALA A 188 -2.51 0.72 9.74
CA ALA A 188 -3.78 1.06 9.10
C ALA A 188 -4.10 0.11 7.93
N ARG A 189 -3.10 -0.38 7.18
CA ARG A 189 -3.31 -1.38 6.12
C ARG A 189 -3.76 -2.72 6.69
N VAL A 190 -3.21 -3.12 7.84
CA VAL A 190 -3.65 -4.31 8.58
C VAL A 190 -5.09 -4.15 9.04
N ALA A 191 -5.45 -2.99 9.61
CA ALA A 191 -6.81 -2.69 10.04
C ALA A 191 -7.84 -2.82 8.89
N VAL A 192 -7.50 -2.45 7.66
CA VAL A 192 -8.39 -2.65 6.49
C VAL A 192 -8.63 -4.15 6.21
N ALA A 193 -7.61 -5.00 6.34
CA ALA A 193 -7.78 -6.45 6.20
C ALA A 193 -8.62 -7.05 7.35
N VAL A 194 -8.41 -6.57 8.58
CA VAL A 194 -9.24 -6.98 9.73
C VAL A 194 -10.70 -6.54 9.54
N ALA A 195 -10.93 -5.30 9.07
CA ALA A 195 -12.26 -4.80 8.77
C ALA A 195 -12.98 -5.67 7.74
N GLU A 196 -12.28 -6.08 6.68
CA GLU A 196 -12.83 -7.00 5.67
C GLU A 196 -13.15 -8.37 6.28
N LEU A 197 -12.27 -8.90 7.12
CA LEU A 197 -12.48 -10.18 7.79
C LEU A 197 -13.70 -10.14 8.72
N CYS A 198 -13.89 -9.07 9.49
CA CYS A 198 -15.09 -8.86 10.30
C CYS A 198 -16.35 -8.89 9.42
N ALA A 199 -16.35 -8.14 8.31
CA ALA A 199 -17.47 -8.12 7.38
C ALA A 199 -17.74 -9.51 6.77
N ALA A 200 -16.68 -10.25 6.41
CA ALA A 200 -16.78 -11.61 5.88
C ALA A 200 -17.35 -12.62 6.89
N ARG A 201 -17.16 -12.38 8.19
CA ARG A 201 -17.74 -13.17 9.29
C ARG A 201 -19.14 -12.71 9.71
N GLY A 202 -19.69 -11.67 9.09
CA GLY A 202 -21.01 -11.11 9.40
C GLY A 202 -21.01 -10.05 10.51
N ASP A 203 -19.85 -9.72 11.09
CA ASP A 203 -19.74 -8.63 12.07
C ASP A 203 -19.52 -7.28 11.35
N LEU A 204 -20.58 -6.81 10.70
CA LEU A 204 -20.57 -5.61 9.87
C LEU A 204 -20.26 -4.35 10.68
N LEU A 205 -20.77 -4.24 11.92
CA LEU A 205 -20.53 -3.10 12.79
C LEU A 205 -19.07 -3.03 13.26
N ALA A 206 -18.47 -4.17 13.64
CA ALA A 206 -17.04 -4.20 13.93
C ALA A 206 -16.22 -3.91 12.68
N GLY A 207 -16.61 -4.41 11.51
CA GLY A 207 -15.96 -4.11 10.24
C GLY A 207 -15.91 -2.60 9.95
N ALA A 208 -17.06 -1.91 10.03
CA ALA A 208 -17.14 -0.46 9.82
C ALA A 208 -16.36 0.34 10.87
N THR A 209 -16.40 -0.08 12.14
CA THR A 209 -15.64 0.57 13.22
C THR A 209 -14.13 0.40 13.01
N THR A 210 -13.66 -0.79 12.65
CA THR A 210 -12.24 -1.04 12.37
C THR A 210 -11.77 -0.29 11.13
N LEU A 211 -12.62 -0.14 10.10
CA LEU A 211 -12.29 0.67 8.93
C LEU A 211 -12.12 2.16 9.28
N GLY A 212 -12.96 2.68 10.18
CA GLY A 212 -12.79 4.03 10.74
C GLY A 212 -11.49 4.17 11.55
N ALA A 213 -11.13 3.15 12.33
CA ALA A 213 -9.87 3.12 13.08
C ALA A 213 -8.65 3.12 12.15
N ALA A 214 -8.73 2.51 10.97
CA ALA A 214 -7.68 2.58 9.96
C ALA A 214 -7.41 4.03 9.49
N GLU A 215 -8.46 4.85 9.34
CA GLU A 215 -8.32 6.27 9.02
C GLU A 215 -7.67 7.05 10.18
N GLN A 216 -8.04 6.73 11.42
CA GLN A 216 -7.43 7.34 12.62
C GLN A 216 -5.93 7.06 12.70
N LEU A 217 -5.52 5.80 12.49
CA LEU A 217 -4.12 5.37 12.54
C LEU A 217 -3.30 6.03 11.43
N ARG A 218 -3.88 6.13 10.22
CA ARG A 218 -3.24 6.78 9.07
C ARG A 218 -3.17 8.30 9.23
N GLY A 219 -4.14 8.90 9.93
CA GLY A 219 -4.27 10.34 10.12
C GLY A 219 -4.89 11.09 8.93
N ALA A 220 -5.37 10.37 7.91
CA ALA A 220 -6.06 10.94 6.76
C ALA A 220 -6.93 9.91 6.01
N PRO A 221 -7.94 10.37 5.24
CA PRO A 221 -8.71 9.52 4.33
C PRO A 221 -7.82 8.85 3.28
N ASP A 222 -8.18 7.63 2.87
CA ASP A 222 -7.48 6.85 1.83
C ASP A 222 -8.51 6.25 0.85
N ALA A 223 -9.44 7.09 0.39
CA ALA A 223 -10.56 6.67 -0.46
C ALA A 223 -10.11 6.15 -1.84
N ALA A 224 -8.93 6.56 -2.32
CA ALA A 224 -8.35 6.09 -3.58
C ALA A 224 -7.73 4.68 -3.48
N ASN A 225 -7.68 4.10 -2.29
CA ASN A 225 -7.20 2.75 -2.08
C ASN A 225 -8.27 1.73 -2.47
N PRO A 226 -8.02 0.85 -3.46
CA PRO A 226 -9.05 -0.07 -3.96
C PRO A 226 -9.64 -0.98 -2.86
N ASP A 227 -8.82 -1.39 -1.89
CA ASP A 227 -9.30 -2.23 -0.80
C ASP A 227 -10.17 -1.46 0.19
N VAL A 228 -9.81 -0.22 0.52
CA VAL A 228 -10.64 0.65 1.39
C VAL A 228 -11.97 0.92 0.71
N ALA A 229 -11.95 1.32 -0.57
CA ALA A 229 -13.15 1.61 -1.34
C ALA A 229 -14.08 0.40 -1.41
N ARG A 230 -13.55 -0.79 -1.72
CA ARG A 230 -14.32 -2.04 -1.82
C ARG A 230 -14.92 -2.48 -0.48
N VAL A 231 -14.13 -2.43 0.60
CA VAL A 231 -14.61 -2.81 1.94
C VAL A 231 -15.68 -1.81 2.41
N ALA A 232 -15.47 -0.51 2.19
CA ALA A 232 -16.47 0.51 2.52
C ALA A 232 -17.76 0.33 1.72
N ALA A 233 -17.68 0.07 0.42
CA ALA A 233 -18.85 -0.16 -0.44
C ALA A 233 -19.66 -1.36 0.07
N ARG A 234 -19.01 -2.51 0.28
CA ARG A 234 -19.67 -3.70 0.84
C ARG A 234 -20.35 -3.40 2.18
N LEU A 235 -19.65 -2.73 3.10
CA LEU A 235 -20.22 -2.41 4.41
C LEU A 235 -21.41 -1.46 4.30
N ARG A 236 -21.42 -0.49 3.39
CA ARG A 236 -22.60 0.36 3.14
C ARG A 236 -23.76 -0.43 2.58
N ASP A 237 -23.50 -1.33 1.62
CA ASP A 237 -24.53 -2.15 0.99
C ASP A 237 -25.18 -3.12 2.02
N ASP A 238 -24.36 -3.76 2.86
CA ASP A 238 -24.83 -4.77 3.81
C ASP A 238 -25.43 -4.16 5.09
N LEU A 239 -24.92 -3.00 5.56
CA LEU A 239 -25.32 -2.36 6.83
C LEU A 239 -26.30 -1.19 6.66
N GLY A 240 -26.31 -0.56 5.48
CA GLY A 240 -26.97 0.71 5.22
C GLY A 240 -26.08 1.93 5.54
N GLU A 241 -26.26 3.02 4.79
CA GLU A 241 -25.40 4.22 4.86
C GLU A 241 -25.35 4.85 6.27
N GLU A 242 -26.49 4.98 6.95
CA GLU A 242 -26.56 5.64 8.26
C GLU A 242 -25.78 4.86 9.33
N ALA A 243 -26.00 3.55 9.40
CA ALA A 243 -25.34 2.69 10.36
C ALA A 243 -23.84 2.53 10.05
N PHE A 244 -23.47 2.48 8.75
CA PHE A 244 -22.07 2.55 8.31
C PHE A 244 -21.42 3.85 8.77
N ALA A 245 -22.01 5.00 8.45
CA ALA A 245 -21.45 6.31 8.79
C ALA A 245 -21.26 6.49 10.29
N ALA A 246 -22.22 6.04 11.10
CA ALA A 246 -22.12 6.07 12.56
C ALA A 246 -21.00 5.16 13.09
N ALA A 247 -20.91 3.91 12.62
CA ALA A 247 -19.87 2.98 13.05
C ALA A 247 -18.47 3.43 12.62
N PHE A 248 -18.32 3.87 11.37
CA PHE A 248 -17.08 4.42 10.85
C PHE A 248 -16.63 5.66 11.64
N ALA A 249 -17.55 6.59 11.94
CA ALA A 249 -17.25 7.77 12.75
C ALA A 249 -16.79 7.41 14.17
N ARG A 250 -17.37 6.38 14.79
CA ARG A 250 -16.91 5.87 16.10
C ARG A 250 -15.46 5.38 16.03
N GLY A 251 -15.13 4.60 15.00
CA GLY A 251 -13.77 4.11 14.78
C GLY A 251 -12.75 5.25 14.59
N ARG A 252 -13.14 6.26 13.79
CA ARG A 252 -12.30 7.43 13.52
C ARG A 252 -12.03 8.28 14.77
N ALA A 253 -12.99 8.33 15.69
CA ALA A 253 -12.92 9.11 16.93
C ALA A 253 -12.14 8.42 18.06
N LEU A 254 -11.65 7.21 17.86
CA LEU A 254 -10.86 6.49 18.87
C LEU A 254 -9.54 7.20 19.18
N ASP A 255 -9.06 7.02 20.40
CA ASP A 255 -7.65 7.26 20.68
C ASP A 255 -6.77 6.22 19.95
N ARG A 256 -5.48 6.54 19.86
CA ARG A 256 -4.52 5.68 19.13
C ARG A 256 -4.41 4.29 19.76
N ALA A 257 -4.44 4.17 21.08
CA ALA A 257 -4.27 2.88 21.75
C ALA A 257 -5.42 1.94 21.39
N ARG A 258 -6.65 2.43 21.42
CA ARG A 258 -7.84 1.65 21.06
C ARG A 258 -7.90 1.33 19.57
N ALA A 259 -7.45 2.24 18.70
CA ALA A 259 -7.34 1.98 17.28
C ALA A 259 -6.31 0.86 16.96
N VAL A 260 -5.18 0.83 17.68
CA VAL A 260 -4.17 -0.24 17.60
C VAL A 260 -4.76 -1.59 18.03
N GLU A 261 -5.57 -1.62 19.09
CA GLU A 261 -6.23 -2.85 19.56
C GLU A 261 -7.19 -3.42 18.52
N LEU A 262 -7.98 -2.57 17.85
CA LEU A 262 -8.86 -3.01 16.76
C LEU A 262 -8.05 -3.54 15.55
N ALA A 263 -6.95 -2.89 15.19
CA ALA A 263 -6.08 -3.33 14.11
C ALA A 263 -5.41 -4.69 14.39
N ARG A 264 -5.31 -5.10 15.66
CA ARG A 264 -4.81 -6.42 16.09
C ARG A 264 -5.88 -7.52 16.07
N GLY A 265 -7.13 -7.19 15.76
CA GLY A 265 -8.24 -8.15 15.73
C GLY A 265 -9.02 -8.27 17.04
N GLY A 266 -8.80 -7.38 18.03
CA GLY A 266 -9.47 -7.38 19.32
C GLY A 266 -9.09 -8.57 20.23
N PRO A 267 -9.46 -8.53 21.54
CA PRO A 267 -9.33 -9.71 22.39
C PRO A 267 -10.23 -10.84 21.88
N ARG A 268 -9.66 -12.05 21.78
CA ARG A 268 -10.38 -13.29 21.43
C ARG A 268 -11.45 -13.64 22.46
#